data_AF-A0A1B8ZT96-F1
#
_entry.id   AF-A0A1B8ZT96-F1
#
_cell.length_a   1.000
_cell.length_b   1.000
_cell.length_c   1.000
_cell.angle_alpha   90.00
_cell.angle_beta   90.00
_cell.angle_gamma   90.00
#
_symmetry.space_group_name_H-M   'P 1'
#
loop_
_entity.id
_entity.type
_entity.pdbx_description
1 polymer ?
#
loop_
_entity_poly.entity_id
_entity_poly.type
_entity_poly.pdbx_seq_one_letter_code
_entity_poly.pdbx_strand_id
1 'polypeptide(L)'
;MNLKEFHKPRIELKDVCWGDYDYDGSCLAMHNGELYTGYVIFTKYPDGVVKAEVEYNSGSHIGWENEYNEAGILIYSCYSVGPTTQEVYKYDDEGNLLDYYTL
;
A
#
# COMPACT_ATOMS: atom_id res chain seq x y z
N MET A 1 2.25 -15.66 5.98
CA MET A 1 2.18 -14.53 5.03
C MET A 1 3.24 -13.52 5.43
N ASN A 2 4.12 -13.15 4.49
CA ASN A 2 5.24 -12.23 4.73
C ASN A 2 4.92 -10.88 4.10
N LEU A 3 4.07 -10.10 4.78
CA LEU A 3 3.72 -8.74 4.36
C LEU A 3 4.96 -7.85 4.31
N LYS A 4 5.06 -6.99 3.30
CA LYS A 4 6.13 -5.99 3.20
C LYS A 4 6.05 -5.04 4.40
N GLU A 5 7.16 -4.83 5.11
CA GLU A 5 7.16 -4.00 6.33
C GLU A 5 6.06 -4.41 7.34
N PHE A 6 5.99 -5.70 7.66
CA PHE A 6 4.97 -6.31 8.53
C PHE A 6 4.80 -5.64 9.92
N HIS A 7 5.79 -4.87 10.37
CA HIS A 7 5.78 -4.16 11.64
C HIS A 7 4.97 -2.85 11.60
N LYS A 8 4.71 -2.29 10.41
CA LYS A 8 3.86 -1.09 10.26
C LYS A 8 2.39 -1.45 10.51
N PRO A 9 1.63 -0.57 11.19
CA PRO A 9 0.22 -0.80 11.44
C PRO A 9 -0.56 -0.90 10.12
N ARG A 10 -1.67 -1.65 10.15
CA ARG A 10 -2.57 -1.87 9.02
C ARG A 10 -4.01 -1.68 9.45
N ILE A 11 -4.80 -1.01 8.61
CA ILE A 11 -6.26 -0.86 8.78
C ILE A 11 -6.98 -1.29 7.51
N GLU A 12 -8.26 -1.65 7.63
CA GLU A 12 -9.10 -1.94 6.47
C GLU A 12 -9.56 -0.63 5.83
N LEU A 13 -9.74 -0.64 4.50
CA LEU A 13 -10.27 0.51 3.76
C LEU A 13 -11.57 1.09 4.36
N LYS A 14 -12.45 0.23 4.90
CA LYS A 14 -13.72 0.63 5.52
C LYS A 14 -13.56 1.45 6.80
N ASP A 15 -12.38 1.36 7.45
CA ASP A 15 -12.07 2.06 8.70
C ASP A 15 -11.37 3.41 8.42
N VAL A 16 -11.10 3.71 7.15
CA VAL A 16 -10.53 4.99 6.71
C VAL A 16 -11.64 6.02 6.55
N CYS A 17 -11.45 7.18 7.16
CA CYS A 17 -12.20 8.39 6.86
C CYS A 17 -11.37 9.24 5.89
N TRP A 18 -11.97 9.66 4.77
CA TRP A 18 -11.32 10.52 3.79
C TRP A 18 -11.53 11.98 4.16
N GLY A 19 -10.44 12.67 4.47
CA GLY A 19 -10.41 14.10 4.73
C GLY A 19 -10.38 14.94 3.46
N ASP A 20 -9.96 16.19 3.62
CA ASP A 20 -9.72 17.11 2.51
C ASP A 20 -8.60 16.62 1.59
N TYR A 21 -8.54 17.19 0.40
CA TYR A 21 -7.45 16.96 -0.53
C TYR A 21 -6.12 17.47 0.02
N ASP A 22 -5.07 16.67 -0.13
CA ASP A 22 -3.69 17.08 0.11
C ASP A 22 -3.12 17.83 -1.10
N TYR A 23 -1.80 18.10 -1.07
CA TYR A 23 -1.13 18.86 -2.11
C TYR A 23 -1.04 18.12 -3.46
N ASP A 24 -1.16 16.79 -3.48
CA ASP A 24 -1.12 16.00 -4.71
C ASP A 24 -2.51 15.80 -5.34
N GLY A 25 -3.57 16.25 -4.66
CA GLY A 25 -4.94 16.11 -5.12
C GLY A 25 -5.59 14.78 -4.70
N SER A 26 -4.99 14.04 -3.79
CA SER A 26 -5.59 12.86 -3.13
C SER A 26 -6.24 13.25 -1.81
N CYS A 27 -7.32 12.57 -1.43
CA CYS A 27 -7.91 12.78 -0.10
C CYS A 27 -6.97 12.26 0.99
N LEU A 28 -6.82 13.04 2.06
CA LEU A 28 -6.06 12.62 3.25
C LEU A 28 -6.71 11.40 3.91
N ALA A 29 -5.95 10.34 4.11
CA ALA A 29 -6.38 9.20 4.91
C ALA A 29 -6.38 9.55 6.40
N MET A 30 -7.52 9.35 7.05
CA MET A 30 -7.68 9.54 8.49
C MET A 30 -8.18 8.27 9.17
N HIS A 31 -7.79 8.08 10.42
CA HIS A 31 -8.29 6.99 11.27
C HIS A 31 -8.45 7.53 12.70
N ASN A 32 -9.62 7.30 13.32
CA ASN A 32 -9.96 7.82 14.64
C ASN A 32 -9.80 9.34 14.82
N GLY A 33 -10.03 10.10 13.74
CA GLY A 33 -9.96 11.57 13.76
C GLY A 33 -8.54 12.14 13.61
N GLU A 34 -7.52 11.30 13.41
CA GLU A 34 -6.13 11.72 13.21
C GLU A 34 -5.65 11.33 11.80
N LEU A 35 -4.64 12.06 11.29
CA LEU A 35 -3.97 11.72 10.04
C LEU A 35 -3.28 10.36 10.18
N TYR A 36 -3.55 9.47 9.23
CA TYR A 36 -3.11 8.09 9.33
C TYR A 36 -1.68 7.91 8.82
N THR A 37 -0.89 7.11 9.55
CA THR A 37 0.43 6.63 9.10
C THR A 37 0.47 5.11 9.24
N GLY A 38 0.71 4.41 8.13
CA GLY A 38 0.65 2.95 8.04
C GLY A 38 0.06 2.48 6.72
N TYR A 39 -0.32 1.21 6.65
CA TYR A 39 -0.90 0.64 5.45
C TYR A 39 -2.43 0.57 5.51
N VAL A 40 -3.09 1.01 4.45
CA VAL A 40 -4.51 0.74 4.22
C VAL A 40 -4.64 -0.48 3.32
N ILE A 41 -5.35 -1.50 3.78
CA ILE A 41 -5.67 -2.68 2.98
C ILE A 41 -6.85 -2.33 2.07
N PHE A 42 -6.59 -2.24 0.76
CA PHE A 42 -7.60 -1.89 -0.24
C PHE A 42 -8.47 -3.09 -0.60
N THR A 43 -7.84 -4.25 -0.82
CA THR A 43 -8.55 -5.45 -1.25
C THR A 43 -7.95 -6.71 -0.66
N LYS A 44 -8.79 -7.73 -0.53
CA LYS A 44 -8.44 -9.08 -0.09
C LYS A 44 -9.01 -10.10 -1.06
N TYR A 45 -8.38 -11.27 -1.10
CA TYR A 45 -8.95 -12.47 -1.70
C TYR A 45 -10.13 -13.00 -0.86
N PRO A 46 -11.00 -13.86 -1.43
CA PRO A 46 -12.16 -14.39 -0.71
C PRO A 46 -11.84 -15.13 0.59
N ASP A 47 -10.64 -15.70 0.70
CA ASP A 47 -10.12 -16.38 1.89
C ASP A 47 -9.53 -15.43 2.94
N GLY A 48 -9.50 -14.12 2.65
CA GLY A 48 -9.03 -13.07 3.55
C GLY A 48 -7.55 -12.72 3.40
N VAL A 49 -6.80 -13.36 2.49
CA VAL A 49 -5.41 -12.97 2.17
C VAL A 49 -5.40 -11.55 1.59
N VAL A 50 -4.48 -10.69 2.06
CA VAL A 50 -4.34 -9.33 1.49
C VAL A 50 -3.93 -9.45 0.05
N LYS A 51 -4.67 -8.77 -0.83
CA LYS A 51 -4.38 -8.70 -2.26
C LYS A 51 -3.63 -7.41 -2.59
N ALA A 52 -4.07 -6.28 -2.04
CA ALA A 52 -3.44 -4.99 -2.26
C ALA A 52 -3.51 -4.10 -1.00
N GLU A 53 -2.41 -3.41 -0.72
CA GLU A 53 -2.30 -2.42 0.36
C GLU A 53 -1.45 -1.23 -0.07
N VAL A 54 -1.73 -0.07 0.51
CA VAL A 54 -1.09 1.21 0.18
C VAL A 54 -0.62 1.88 1.46
N GLU A 55 0.61 2.36 1.48
CA GLU A 55 1.16 3.13 2.58
C GLU A 55 0.72 4.59 2.53
N TYR A 56 0.33 5.10 3.70
CA TYR A 56 0.10 6.50 3.95
C TYR A 56 1.08 7.01 4.99
N ASN A 57 1.52 8.25 4.82
CA ASN A 57 2.33 8.97 5.79
C ASN A 57 1.68 10.31 6.09
N SER A 58 1.24 10.50 7.33
CA SER A 58 0.50 11.68 7.77
C SER A 58 -0.71 11.98 6.87
N GLY A 59 -1.43 10.93 6.49
CA GLY A 59 -2.62 10.99 5.65
C GLY A 59 -2.37 11.09 4.15
N SER A 60 -1.16 11.46 3.71
CA SER A 60 -0.83 11.53 2.28
C SER A 60 -0.39 10.19 1.71
N HIS A 61 -0.68 9.98 0.43
CA HIS A 61 -0.28 8.80 -0.32
C HIS A 61 1.22 8.86 -0.67
N ILE A 62 2.05 8.58 0.35
CA ILE A 62 3.50 8.63 0.27
C ILE A 62 4.04 7.36 0.91
N GLY A 63 4.65 6.51 0.10
CA GLY A 63 5.18 5.24 0.54
C GLY A 63 5.01 4.13 -0.48
N TRP A 64 4.93 2.90 0.02
CA TRP A 64 4.80 1.71 -0.80
C TRP A 64 3.36 1.35 -1.15
N GLU A 65 3.12 0.99 -2.40
CA GLU A 65 1.95 0.24 -2.85
C GLU A 65 2.39 -1.20 -3.11
N ASN A 66 1.65 -2.18 -2.59
CA ASN A 66 2.03 -3.59 -2.64
C ASN A 66 0.87 -4.45 -3.14
N GLU A 67 1.16 -5.39 -4.04
CA GLU A 67 0.22 -6.44 -4.43
C GLU A 67 0.79 -7.83 -4.13
N TYR A 68 -0.09 -8.72 -3.69
CA TYR A 68 0.24 -10.09 -3.34
C TYR A 68 -0.65 -11.05 -4.13
N ASN A 69 -0.14 -12.25 -4.43
CA ASN A 69 -0.92 -13.33 -5.02
C ASN A 69 -1.80 -14.05 -3.97
N GLU A 70 -2.61 -15.03 -4.40
CA GLU A 70 -3.52 -15.79 -3.52
C GLU A 70 -2.80 -16.54 -2.38
N ALA A 71 -1.51 -16.87 -2.55
CA ALA A 71 -0.70 -17.47 -1.50
C ALA A 71 -0.16 -16.44 -0.48
N GLY A 72 -0.42 -15.15 -0.69
CA GLY A 72 0.07 -14.04 0.14
C GLY A 72 1.56 -13.73 -0.10
N ILE A 73 2.07 -14.05 -1.29
CA ILE A 73 3.44 -13.75 -1.73
C ILE A 73 3.42 -12.43 -2.51
N LEU A 74 4.40 -11.55 -2.22
CA LEU A 74 4.52 -10.24 -2.87
C LEU A 74 4.89 -10.42 -4.35
N ILE A 75 4.08 -9.87 -5.25
CA ILE A 75 4.27 -9.96 -6.72
C ILE A 75 4.52 -8.60 -7.37
N TYR A 76 4.13 -7.51 -6.71
CA TYR A 76 4.36 -6.15 -7.18
C TYR A 76 4.60 -5.21 -5.99
N SER A 77 5.52 -4.27 -6.13
CA SER A 77 5.71 -3.19 -5.17
C SER A 77 6.21 -1.94 -5.88
N CYS A 78 5.62 -0.79 -5.62
CA CYS A 78 6.14 0.49 -6.10
C CYS A 78 6.22 1.50 -4.97
N TYR A 79 7.18 2.42 -5.07
CA TYR A 79 7.34 3.52 -4.13
C TYR A 79 6.91 4.83 -4.81
N SER A 80 5.91 5.48 -4.22
CA SER A 80 5.33 6.73 -4.72
C SER A 80 5.55 7.85 -3.70
N VAL A 81 5.90 9.04 -4.21
CA VAL A 81 5.93 10.28 -3.43
C VAL A 81 4.92 11.24 -4.05
N GLY A 82 3.73 11.26 -3.45
CA GLY A 82 2.57 11.94 -4.02
C GLY A 82 2.18 11.33 -5.36
N PRO A 83 2.05 12.12 -6.45
CA PRO A 83 1.58 11.61 -7.74
C PRO A 83 2.68 10.93 -8.57
N THR A 84 3.91 10.87 -8.05
CA THR A 84 5.09 10.40 -8.78
C THR A 84 5.57 9.08 -8.19
N THR A 85 5.48 8.01 -8.98
CA THR A 85 6.17 6.74 -8.70
C THR A 85 7.65 6.91 -9.02
N GLN A 86 8.53 6.53 -8.09
CA GLN A 86 9.99 6.61 -8.24
C GLN A 86 10.63 5.25 -8.53
N GLU A 87 10.08 4.18 -7.95
CA GLU A 87 10.65 2.84 -8.04
C GLU A 87 9.54 1.81 -8.24
N VAL A 88 9.82 0.80 -9.06
CA VAL A 88 8.91 -0.32 -9.30
C VAL A 88 9.68 -1.64 -9.26
N TYR A 89 9.12 -2.61 -8.54
CA TYR A 89 9.61 -3.97 -8.41
C TYR A 89 8.52 -4.95 -8.85
N LYS A 90 8.91 -5.94 -9.65
CA LYS A 90 8.02 -7.03 -10.08
C LYS A 90 8.64 -8.36 -9.70
N TYR A 91 7.83 -9.26 -9.15
CA TYR A 91 8.26 -10.57 -8.71
C TYR A 91 7.45 -11.65 -9.43
N ASP A 92 7.97 -12.87 -9.48
CA ASP A 92 7.20 -14.04 -9.89
C ASP A 92 6.28 -14.52 -8.75
N ASP A 93 5.50 -15.56 -9.02
CA ASP A 93 4.55 -16.12 -8.05
C ASP A 93 5.20 -16.78 -6.82
N GLU A 94 6.51 -17.04 -6.87
CA GLU A 94 7.31 -17.57 -5.76
C GLU A 94 7.99 -16.45 -4.95
N GLY A 95 7.87 -15.19 -5.40
CA GLY A 95 8.45 -14.01 -4.75
C GLY A 95 9.87 -13.71 -5.18
N ASN A 96 10.37 -14.32 -6.26
CA ASN A 96 11.68 -13.99 -6.82
C ASN A 96 11.58 -12.74 -7.69
N LEU A 97 12.55 -11.84 -7.58
CA LEU A 97 12.58 -10.60 -8.37
C LEU A 97 12.74 -10.90 -9.86
N LEU A 98 11.80 -10.43 -10.68
CA LEU A 98 11.85 -10.51 -12.13
C LEU A 98 12.41 -9.23 -12.76
N ASP A 99 12.00 -8.07 -12.24
CA ASP A 99 12.32 -6.77 -12.83
C ASP A 99 12.34 -5.66 -11.76
N TYR A 100 13.18 -4.66 -12.01
CA TYR A 100 13.29 -3.45 -11.20
C TYR A 100 13.68 -2.27 -12.09
N TYR A 101 12.96 -1.15 -11.94
CA TYR A 101 13.29 0.09 -12.61
C TYR A 101 12.90 1.30 -11.79
N THR A 102 13.57 2.41 -12.07
CA THR A 102 13.28 3.74 -11.53
C THR A 102 12.68 4.63 -12.62
N LEU A 103 11.87 5.61 -12.22
CA LEU A 103 11.20 6.56 -13.14
C LEU A 103 11.73 7.99 -12.98
#